data_AF-A0A1F9ACC7-F1
#
_entry.id   AF-A0A1F9ACC7-F1
#
_cell.length_a   1.000
_cell.length_b   1.000
_cell.length_c   1.000
_cell.angle_alpha   90.00
_cell.angle_beta   90.00
_cell.angle_gamma   90.00
#
_symmetry.space_group_name_H-M   'P 1'
#
loop_
_entity.id
_entity.type
_entity.pdbx_description
1 polymer ?
#
loop_
_entity_poly.entity_id
_entity_poly.type
_entity_poly.pdbx_seq_one_letter_code
_entity_poly.pdbx_strand_id
1 'polypeptide(L)'
;MLTLEDEVDVSRGDMIVRKNNLPQVGTNFEGMICWMDDVPLSLNKPYLLQHTTRIVKAFVSRIVYQVDVNNLHRHKTESLALNDIGRVELQVTAPIFCDPYRINRGTGSFILIDPLTHHTVAAGMIRGLSRTIDDIVPRDENISSKQDKSPHTVWRDWNIDRQAREARSHHKAAVLWLTGLSGAGKSTIAMALEKTLFQLGCQTMLLDGDQLRHGLCADLGFSGKDREENIRRAAQMARLFFESGHLVICTFISPFAKDRAAARSLIPAGRFFEIYVSCDLDVCKRRDPNGLYEKAIRGEIENFTGVSSPYEAPDNPEILLNTDVQSVEDSVACIMNILKREIIKR
;
A
#
# COMPACT_ATOMS: atom_id res chain seq x y z
N MET A 1 3.80 42.60 9.46
CA MET A 1 3.07 42.07 8.30
C MET A 1 4.01 41.10 7.61
N LEU A 2 3.63 39.83 7.48
CA LEU A 2 4.41 38.85 6.71
C LEU A 2 4.04 39.04 5.24
N THR A 3 5.04 39.21 4.38
CA THR A 3 4.89 39.33 2.93
C THR A 3 5.69 38.22 2.28
N LEU A 4 5.08 37.48 1.37
CA LEU A 4 5.73 36.41 0.62
C LEU A 4 6.22 36.99 -0.72
N GLU A 5 7.38 36.52 -1.18
CA GLU A 5 7.95 36.92 -2.48
C GLU A 5 7.14 36.34 -3.65
N ASP A 6 6.55 35.16 -3.43
CA ASP A 6 5.68 34.46 -4.37
C ASP A 6 4.19 34.59 -3.98
N GLU A 7 3.31 34.52 -4.98
CA GLU A 7 1.85 34.42 -4.78
C GLU A 7 1.47 33.04 -4.24
N VAL A 8 1.71 32.82 -2.94
CA VAL A 8 1.26 31.62 -2.21
C VAL A 8 0.02 31.99 -1.41
N ASP A 9 -1.08 31.27 -1.68
CA ASP A 9 -2.32 31.43 -0.91
C ASP A 9 -2.11 30.87 0.51
N VAL A 10 -2.10 31.77 1.51
CA VAL A 10 -1.94 31.43 2.93
C VAL A 10 -3.16 31.91 3.69
N SER A 11 -3.89 30.96 4.26
CA SER A 11 -5.13 31.18 4.99
C SER A 11 -4.95 31.04 6.51
N ARG A 12 -5.93 31.54 7.29
CA ARG A 12 -5.94 31.35 8.74
C ARG A 12 -6.07 29.87 9.08
N GLY A 13 -5.07 29.36 9.82
CA GLY A 13 -4.97 27.94 10.18
C GLY A 13 -3.81 27.22 9.49
N ASP A 14 -3.16 27.87 8.52
CA ASP A 14 -1.92 27.39 7.92
C ASP A 14 -0.72 27.66 8.84
N MET A 15 0.30 26.82 8.73
CA MET A 15 1.50 26.89 9.56
C MET A 15 2.73 27.18 8.71
N ILE A 16 3.36 28.32 8.93
CA ILE A 16 4.63 28.66 8.31
C ILE A 16 5.75 28.00 9.11
N VAL A 17 6.55 27.19 8.42
CA VAL A 17 7.62 26.40 9.03
C VAL A 17 8.91 26.51 8.22
N ARG A 18 10.05 26.22 8.85
CA ARG A 18 11.32 26.12 8.14
C ARG A 18 11.35 24.84 7.31
N LYS A 19 11.98 24.88 6.13
CA LYS A 19 12.09 23.73 5.19
C LYS A 19 12.55 22.42 5.84
N ASN A 20 13.41 22.50 6.86
CA ASN A 20 13.97 21.33 7.56
C ASN A 20 13.28 21.03 8.91
N ASN A 21 12.16 21.67 9.22
CA ASN A 21 11.41 21.49 10.46
C ASN A 21 9.92 21.38 10.16
N LEU A 22 9.58 20.41 9.32
CA LEU A 22 8.21 20.15 8.89
C LEU A 22 7.46 19.37 9.98
N PRO A 23 6.29 19.85 10.44
CA PRO A 23 5.46 19.14 11.38
C PRO A 23 4.82 17.92 10.69
N GLN A 24 4.40 16.94 11.48
CA GLN A 24 3.66 15.81 10.94
C GLN A 24 2.25 16.25 10.57
N VAL A 25 1.78 15.87 9.37
CA VAL A 25 0.44 16.19 8.88
C VAL A 25 -0.39 14.93 8.85
N GLY A 26 -1.55 14.94 9.50
CA GLY A 26 -2.43 13.78 9.49
C GLY A 26 -3.77 14.01 10.16
N THR A 27 -4.64 13.03 9.97
CA THR A 27 -5.99 13.00 10.55
C THR A 27 -6.13 12.01 11.70
N ASN A 28 -5.11 11.18 11.94
CA ASN A 28 -5.11 10.19 13.03
C ASN A 28 -3.84 10.34 13.87
N PHE A 29 -4.01 10.52 15.18
CA PHE A 29 -2.88 10.67 16.09
C PHE A 29 -3.16 10.00 17.44
N GLU A 30 -2.08 9.61 18.10
CA GLU A 30 -2.15 9.05 19.44
C GLU A 30 -1.81 10.11 20.47
N GLY A 31 -2.56 10.11 21.57
CA GLY A 31 -2.36 11.03 22.67
C GLY A 31 -2.49 10.36 24.02
N MET A 32 -1.79 10.91 25.00
CA MET A 32 -2.17 10.75 26.40
C MET A 32 -3.19 11.82 26.72
N ILE A 33 -4.34 11.46 27.25
CA ILE A 33 -5.35 12.41 27.73
C ILE A 33 -5.57 12.24 29.23
N CYS A 34 -5.88 13.36 29.89
CA CYS A 34 -6.50 13.39 31.20
C CYS A 34 -7.97 13.75 31.00
N TRP A 35 -8.87 12.87 31.41
CA TRP A 35 -10.32 13.10 31.33
C TRP A 35 -10.77 13.99 32.49
N MET A 36 -11.58 15.00 32.18
CA MET A 36 -11.93 16.09 33.11
C MET A 36 -13.44 16.28 33.27
N ASP A 37 -14.26 15.47 32.60
CA ASP A 37 -15.73 15.54 32.69
C ASP A 37 -16.27 14.45 33.63
N ASP A 38 -17.36 14.75 34.33
CA ASP A 38 -18.12 13.81 35.15
C ASP A 38 -18.79 12.74 34.30
N VAL A 39 -19.12 13.06 33.04
CA VAL A 39 -19.65 12.09 32.07
C VAL A 39 -18.48 11.29 31.49
N PRO A 40 -18.50 9.94 31.57
CA PRO A 40 -17.41 9.12 31.03
C PRO A 40 -17.20 9.28 29.52
N LEU A 41 -15.94 9.14 29.10
CA LEU A 41 -15.53 9.18 27.70
C LEU A 41 -16.30 8.14 26.86
N SER A 42 -16.79 8.57 25.70
CA SER A 42 -17.52 7.73 24.74
C SER A 42 -16.77 7.65 23.40
N LEU A 43 -16.45 6.44 22.94
CA LEU A 43 -15.58 6.18 21.77
C LEU A 43 -16.12 6.62 20.40
N ASN A 44 -17.41 6.96 20.30
CA ASN A 44 -18.02 7.40 19.03
C ASN A 44 -18.80 8.71 19.16
N LYS A 45 -18.56 9.46 20.25
CA LYS A 45 -19.14 10.80 20.42
C LYS A 45 -18.26 11.83 19.69
N PRO A 46 -18.85 12.77 18.91
CA PRO A 46 -18.09 13.87 18.34
C PRO A 46 -17.66 14.85 19.43
N TYR A 47 -16.39 15.23 19.42
CA TYR A 47 -15.81 16.29 20.23
C TYR A 47 -15.25 17.40 19.32
N LEU A 48 -15.11 18.61 19.85
CA LEU A 48 -14.29 19.64 19.22
C LEU A 48 -12.87 19.52 19.78
N LEU A 49 -11.91 19.35 18.89
CA LEU A 49 -10.49 19.37 19.23
C LEU A 49 -9.92 20.73 18.88
N GLN A 50 -9.44 21.43 19.90
CA GLN A 50 -8.70 22.66 19.73
C GLN A 50 -7.20 22.34 19.80
N HIS A 51 -6.51 22.63 18.71
CA HIS A 51 -5.09 22.39 18.53
C HIS A 51 -4.46 23.58 17.81
N THR A 52 -3.45 24.18 18.43
CA THR A 52 -2.82 25.42 17.95
C THR A 52 -3.86 26.52 17.66
N THR A 53 -4.02 26.90 16.39
CA THR A 53 -4.98 27.90 15.91
C THR A 53 -6.21 27.29 15.25
N ARG A 54 -6.33 25.95 15.23
CA ARG A 54 -7.42 25.22 14.58
C ARG A 54 -8.37 24.61 15.59
N ILE A 55 -9.65 24.61 15.23
CA ILE A 55 -10.69 23.82 15.90
C ILE A 55 -11.24 22.86 14.85
N VAL A 56 -11.15 21.57 15.12
CA VAL A 56 -11.59 20.50 14.21
C VAL A 56 -12.48 19.52 14.97
N LYS A 57 -13.40 18.85 14.27
CA LYS A 57 -14.16 17.76 14.90
C LYS A 57 -13.26 16.55 15.09
N ALA A 58 -13.34 15.92 16.25
CA ALA A 58 -12.56 14.76 16.65
C ALA A 58 -13.44 13.66 17.23
N PHE A 59 -12.99 12.42 17.07
CA PHE A 59 -13.60 11.23 17.63
C PHE A 59 -12.50 10.42 18.31
N VAL A 60 -12.78 9.88 19.48
CA VAL A 60 -11.83 9.00 20.18
C VAL A 60 -12.06 7.57 19.71
N SER A 61 -11.35 7.14 18.68
CA SER A 61 -11.57 5.83 18.03
C SER A 61 -11.36 4.64 18.97
N ARG A 62 -10.38 4.75 19.89
CA ARG A 62 -10.00 3.67 20.80
C ARG A 62 -9.31 4.18 22.06
N ILE A 63 -9.60 3.56 23.20
CA ILE A 63 -8.75 3.63 24.39
C ILE A 63 -7.77 2.46 24.35
N VAL A 64 -6.46 2.75 24.33
CA VAL A 64 -5.40 1.74 24.27
C VAL A 64 -5.17 1.11 25.65
N TYR A 65 -5.07 1.95 26.68
CA TYR A 65 -5.03 1.57 28.09
C TYR A 65 -5.29 2.78 28.99
N GLN A 66 -5.72 2.52 30.21
CA GLN A 66 -5.74 3.47 31.31
C GLN A 66 -4.50 3.29 32.19
N VAL A 67 -4.00 4.39 32.74
CA VAL A 67 -2.91 4.42 33.71
C VAL A 67 -3.53 4.67 35.08
N ASP A 68 -3.32 3.75 36.01
CA ASP A 68 -3.68 3.97 37.40
C ASP A 68 -2.70 4.99 38.01
N VAL A 69 -3.23 6.08 38.54
CA VAL A 69 -2.44 7.22 39.04
C VAL A 69 -1.66 6.85 40.30
N ASN A 70 -2.11 5.85 41.07
CA ASN A 70 -1.52 5.49 42.35
C ASN A 70 -0.30 4.57 42.19
N ASN A 71 -0.30 3.72 41.17
CA ASN A 71 0.72 2.67 41.00
C ASN A 71 1.37 2.66 39.60
N LEU A 72 0.91 3.54 38.69
CA LEU A 72 1.36 3.65 37.30
C LEU A 72 1.19 2.38 36.46
N HIS A 73 0.43 1.39 36.94
CA HIS A 73 0.12 0.19 36.18
C HIS A 73 -0.90 0.49 35.08
N ARG A 74 -0.73 -0.22 33.96
CA ARG A 74 -1.58 -0.09 32.78
C ARG A 74 -2.58 -1.22 32.75
N HIS A 75 -3.85 -0.89 32.58
CA HIS A 75 -4.90 -1.88 32.38
C HIS A 75 -5.78 -1.49 31.18
N LYS A 76 -6.40 -2.50 30.57
CA LYS A 76 -7.37 -2.28 29.50
C LYS A 76 -8.68 -1.81 30.12
N THR A 77 -9.26 -0.77 29.54
CA THR A 77 -10.57 -0.24 29.92
C THR A 77 -11.36 0.09 28.66
N GLU A 78 -12.68 0.13 28.80
CA GLU A 78 -13.61 0.51 27.73
C GLU A 78 -14.07 1.97 27.86
N SER A 79 -13.79 2.63 29.00
CA SER A 79 -14.17 4.02 29.29
C SER A 79 -13.17 4.71 30.22
N LEU A 80 -13.11 6.04 30.17
CA LEU A 80 -12.37 6.87 31.13
C LEU A 80 -13.37 7.73 31.92
N ALA A 81 -13.28 7.70 33.25
CA ALA A 81 -14.06 8.52 34.17
C ALA A 81 -13.28 9.79 34.58
N LEU A 82 -13.90 10.64 35.40
CA LEU A 82 -13.29 11.88 35.89
C LEU A 82 -11.90 11.62 36.51
N ASN A 83 -10.91 12.41 36.08
CA ASN A 83 -9.49 12.34 36.48
C ASN A 83 -8.73 11.11 35.96
N ASP A 84 -9.33 10.27 35.13
CA ASP A 84 -8.62 9.15 34.54
C ASP A 84 -7.64 9.61 33.47
N ILE A 85 -6.46 9.00 33.49
CA ILE A 85 -5.43 9.24 32.48
C ILE A 85 -5.35 8.02 31.57
N GLY A 86 -5.52 8.23 30.28
CA GLY A 86 -5.55 7.16 29.29
C GLY A 86 -4.73 7.47 28.05
N ARG A 87 -4.15 6.42 27.45
CA ARG A 87 -3.66 6.50 26.07
C ARG A 87 -4.82 6.23 25.13
N VAL A 88 -5.06 7.15 24.22
CA VAL A 88 -6.16 7.06 23.26
C VAL A 88 -5.68 7.34 21.84
N GLU A 89 -6.43 6.81 20.89
CA GLU A 89 -6.34 7.16 19.48
C GLU A 89 -7.46 8.13 19.13
N LEU A 90 -7.09 9.20 18.44
CA LEU A 90 -8.02 10.22 17.98
C LEU A 90 -8.01 10.28 16.46
N GLN A 91 -9.20 10.41 15.89
CA GLN A 91 -9.43 10.70 14.48
C GLN A 91 -10.08 12.08 14.35
N VAL A 92 -9.55 12.92 13.47
CA VAL A 92 -10.07 14.26 13.18
C VAL A 92 -10.60 14.37 11.75
N THR A 93 -11.57 15.25 11.53
CA THR A 93 -12.23 15.41 10.22
C THR A 93 -11.42 16.20 9.21
N ALA A 94 -10.40 16.94 9.65
CA ALA A 94 -9.50 17.72 8.80
C ALA A 94 -8.05 17.55 9.29
N PRO A 95 -7.05 17.52 8.39
CA PRO A 95 -5.66 17.34 8.79
C PRO A 95 -5.18 18.41 9.76
N ILE A 96 -4.42 18.00 10.77
CA ILE A 96 -3.72 18.91 11.70
C ILE A 96 -2.21 18.83 11.50
N PHE A 97 -1.51 19.89 11.88
CA PHE A 97 -0.04 20.00 11.83
C PHE A 97 0.53 19.75 13.23
N CYS A 98 0.85 18.51 13.55
CA CYS A 98 1.21 18.10 14.90
C CYS A 98 2.63 17.52 15.00
N ASP A 99 3.23 17.68 16.18
CA ASP A 99 4.47 17.01 16.55
C ASP A 99 4.25 16.22 17.84
N PRO A 100 5.08 15.22 18.15
CA PRO A 100 5.17 14.68 19.50
C PRO A 100 5.41 15.79 20.52
N TYR A 101 4.63 15.84 21.60
CA TYR A 101 4.73 16.83 22.68
C TYR A 101 6.15 16.93 23.28
N ARG A 102 6.90 15.82 23.25
CA ARG A 102 8.31 15.78 23.69
C ARG A 102 9.24 16.60 22.80
N ILE A 103 8.94 16.72 21.51
CA ILE A 103 9.72 17.47 20.53
C ILE A 103 9.26 18.93 20.51
N ASN A 104 7.95 19.16 20.42
CA ASN A 104 7.39 20.50 20.41
C ASN A 104 6.08 20.54 21.22
N ARG A 105 6.08 21.31 22.31
CA ARG A 105 4.92 21.42 23.21
C ARG A 105 3.76 22.21 22.60
N GLY A 106 4.06 23.16 21.71
CA GLY A 106 3.05 24.00 21.07
C GLY A 106 2.18 23.21 20.09
N THR A 107 2.83 22.47 19.19
CA THR A 107 2.15 21.61 18.20
C THR A 107 1.83 20.21 18.72
N GLY A 108 2.27 19.87 19.93
CA GLY A 108 2.00 18.58 20.55
C GLY A 108 0.95 18.60 21.66
N SER A 109 0.30 19.73 21.95
CA SER A 109 -0.78 19.81 22.95
C SER A 109 -2.13 20.07 22.28
N PHE A 110 -3.18 19.55 22.90
CA PHE A 110 -4.57 19.76 22.46
C PHE A 110 -5.53 19.68 23.65
N ILE A 111 -6.74 20.18 23.44
CA ILE A 111 -7.87 19.95 24.35
C ILE A 111 -9.07 19.41 23.58
N LEU A 112 -9.88 18.60 24.26
CA LEU A 112 -11.20 18.18 23.79
C LEU A 112 -12.27 19.00 24.48
N ILE A 113 -13.25 19.44 23.69
CA ILE A 113 -14.36 20.28 24.12
C ILE A 113 -15.65 19.60 23.69
N ASP A 114 -16.64 19.55 24.57
CA ASP A 114 -17.97 19.07 24.22
C ASP A 114 -18.66 20.08 23.29
N PRO A 115 -19.17 19.66 22.11
CA PRO A 115 -19.79 20.59 21.16
C PRO A 115 -21.13 21.17 21.63
N LEU A 116 -21.80 20.57 22.62
CA LEU A 116 -23.09 21.01 23.15
C LEU A 116 -22.92 21.93 24.36
N THR A 117 -22.06 21.56 25.31
CA THR A 117 -21.87 22.33 26.55
C THR A 117 -20.73 23.34 26.47
N HIS A 118 -19.85 23.22 25.47
CA HIS A 118 -18.61 23.99 25.32
C HIS A 118 -17.61 23.84 26.48
N HIS A 119 -17.82 22.85 27.37
CA HIS A 119 -16.88 22.56 28.44
C HIS A 119 -15.66 21.79 27.91
N THR A 120 -14.49 22.07 28.47
CA THR A 120 -13.29 21.26 28.23
C THR A 120 -13.45 19.92 28.94
N VAL A 121 -13.53 18.85 28.17
CA VAL A 121 -13.75 17.48 28.68
C VAL A 121 -12.45 16.70 28.83
N ALA A 122 -11.39 17.10 28.13
CA ALA A 122 -10.07 16.51 28.31
C ALA A 122 -8.95 17.47 27.89
N ALA A 123 -7.79 17.28 28.50
CA ALA A 123 -6.52 17.86 28.03
C ALA A 123 -5.58 16.75 27.58
N GLY A 124 -4.85 16.97 26.48
CA GLY A 124 -4.09 15.93 25.81
C GLY A 124 -2.71 16.33 25.33
N MET A 125 -1.81 15.35 25.33
CA MET A 125 -0.45 15.43 24.79
C MET A 125 -0.30 14.43 23.65
N ILE A 126 0.00 14.93 22.46
CA ILE A 126 0.26 14.14 21.25
C ILE A 126 1.56 13.36 21.46
N ARG A 127 1.53 12.06 21.21
CA ARG A 127 2.73 11.21 21.21
C ARG A 127 3.31 11.03 19.81
N GLY A 128 2.48 11.18 18.79
CA GLY A 128 2.81 11.11 17.39
C GLY A 128 1.56 10.82 16.57
N LEU A 129 1.67 10.81 15.25
CA LEU A 129 0.63 10.25 14.41
C LEU A 129 0.36 8.79 14.81
N SER A 130 -0.91 8.38 14.75
CA SER A 130 -1.37 7.04 15.10
C SER A 130 -0.94 6.15 13.94
N ARG A 131 0.32 5.77 13.99
CA ARG A 131 0.89 4.77 13.13
C ARG A 131 0.66 3.45 13.84
N THR A 132 -0.07 2.54 13.19
CA THR A 132 -0.01 1.11 13.50
C THR A 132 1.47 0.75 13.75
N ILE A 133 1.72 -0.03 14.81
CA ILE A 133 3.01 -0.15 15.52
C ILE A 133 4.11 -0.87 14.69
N ASP A 134 4.48 -0.35 13.52
CA ASP A 134 5.49 -0.99 12.65
C ASP A 134 6.73 -0.13 12.32
N ASP A 135 6.87 1.09 12.85
CA ASP A 135 7.95 2.00 12.41
C ASP A 135 9.04 2.37 13.44
N ILE A 136 9.08 1.81 14.65
CA ILE A 136 10.16 2.12 15.62
C ILE A 136 10.62 0.89 16.41
N VAL A 137 11.17 -0.11 15.71
CA VAL A 137 12.16 -1.04 16.29
C VAL A 137 13.20 -1.31 15.20
N PRO A 138 14.52 -1.23 15.48
CA PRO A 138 15.52 -1.73 14.55
C PRO A 138 15.21 -3.19 14.24
N ARG A 139 15.09 -3.51 12.95
CA ARG A 139 14.76 -4.84 12.47
C ARG A 139 15.83 -5.83 12.92
N ASP A 140 15.52 -6.63 13.93
CA ASP A 140 16.11 -7.96 14.00
C ASP A 140 15.38 -8.82 12.97
N GLU A 141 16.17 -9.37 12.06
CA GLU A 141 15.77 -10.26 11.00
C GLU A 141 15.10 -11.50 11.59
N ASN A 142 14.03 -11.95 10.92
CA ASN A 142 13.20 -13.13 11.24
C ASN A 142 12.03 -12.85 12.19
N ILE A 143 10.87 -12.49 11.64
CA ILE A 143 9.58 -13.19 11.85
C ILE A 143 8.57 -12.67 10.81
N SER A 144 7.91 -13.64 10.17
CA SER A 144 6.87 -13.57 9.13
C SER A 144 5.94 -12.34 9.13
N SER A 145 5.79 -11.75 7.94
CA SER A 145 4.87 -10.68 7.59
C SER A 145 3.39 -11.02 7.88
N LYS A 146 2.85 -10.48 8.98
CA LYS A 146 1.40 -10.36 9.14
C LYS A 146 0.93 -9.15 8.35
N GLN A 147 0.12 -9.38 7.31
CA GLN A 147 -0.53 -8.31 6.55
C GLN A 147 -1.46 -7.50 7.45
N ASP A 148 -1.29 -6.18 7.43
CA ASP A 148 -2.22 -5.24 8.06
C ASP A 148 -3.62 -5.36 7.42
N LYS A 149 -4.60 -5.73 8.23
CA LYS A 149 -6.02 -5.74 7.85
C LYS A 149 -6.66 -4.44 8.33
N SER A 150 -7.52 -3.85 7.51
CA SER A 150 -8.29 -2.68 7.92
C SER A 150 -9.11 -2.99 9.19
N PRO A 151 -9.17 -2.07 10.16
CA PRO A 151 -9.92 -2.27 11.39
C PRO A 151 -11.40 -2.55 11.08
N HIS A 152 -12.04 -3.36 11.93
CA HIS A 152 -13.44 -3.80 11.78
C HIS A 152 -13.76 -4.61 10.52
N THR A 153 -12.76 -5.15 9.81
CA THR A 153 -13.00 -6.09 8.71
C THR A 153 -12.97 -7.54 9.18
N VAL A 154 -14.03 -8.28 8.89
CA VAL A 154 -14.09 -9.72 9.08
C VAL A 154 -13.91 -10.37 7.71
N TRP A 155 -12.85 -11.17 7.57
CA TRP A 155 -12.71 -12.00 6.38
C TRP A 155 -13.79 -13.08 6.42
N ARG A 156 -14.67 -13.06 5.42
CA ARG A 156 -15.61 -14.16 5.18
C ARG A 156 -15.01 -15.05 4.11
N ASP A 157 -15.01 -16.35 4.34
CA ASP A 157 -14.58 -17.30 3.33
C ASP A 157 -15.48 -17.21 2.08
N TRP A 158 -14.91 -17.64 0.96
CA TRP A 158 -15.62 -17.66 -0.30
C TRP A 158 -16.80 -18.63 -0.24
N ASN A 159 -17.99 -18.18 -0.64
CA ASN A 159 -19.18 -19.03 -0.71
C ASN A 159 -18.99 -20.23 -1.66
N ILE A 160 -18.11 -20.09 -2.66
CA ILE A 160 -17.67 -21.16 -3.56
C ILE A 160 -16.15 -21.12 -3.54
N ASP A 161 -15.54 -22.21 -3.08
CA ASP A 161 -14.09 -22.32 -2.99
C ASP A 161 -13.42 -22.38 -4.38
N ARG A 162 -12.11 -22.14 -4.39
CA ARG A 162 -11.31 -22.17 -5.61
C ARG A 162 -11.33 -23.55 -6.25
N GLN A 163 -11.27 -24.62 -5.43
CA GLN A 163 -11.22 -26.01 -5.89
C GLN A 163 -12.45 -26.39 -6.71
N ALA A 164 -13.66 -25.99 -6.29
CA ALA A 164 -14.89 -26.23 -7.04
C ALA A 164 -14.90 -25.48 -8.37
N ARG A 165 -14.32 -24.27 -8.42
CA ARG A 165 -14.16 -23.50 -9.67
C ARG A 165 -13.15 -24.19 -10.60
N GLU A 166 -12.00 -24.62 -10.08
CA GLU A 166 -10.99 -25.40 -10.82
C GLU A 166 -11.49 -26.77 -11.29
N ALA A 167 -12.50 -27.35 -10.63
CA ALA A 167 -13.13 -28.59 -11.05
C ALA A 167 -14.04 -28.40 -12.27
N ARG A 168 -14.62 -27.21 -12.45
CA ARG A 168 -15.44 -26.85 -13.62
C ARG A 168 -14.62 -26.33 -14.80
N SER A 169 -13.39 -25.89 -14.54
CA SER A 169 -12.44 -25.43 -15.55
C SER A 169 -11.55 -26.57 -16.06
N HIS A 170 -11.03 -26.43 -17.28
CA HIS A 170 -10.03 -27.33 -17.84
C HIS A 170 -8.61 -27.11 -17.29
N HIS A 171 -8.47 -26.29 -16.25
CA HIS A 171 -7.20 -25.95 -15.64
C HIS A 171 -7.38 -25.65 -14.15
N LYS A 172 -6.25 -25.66 -13.46
CA LYS A 172 -6.14 -25.12 -12.11
C LYS A 172 -5.81 -23.62 -12.15
N ALA A 173 -6.12 -22.87 -11.11
CA ALA A 173 -5.75 -21.46 -11.06
C ALA A 173 -4.23 -21.31 -10.92
N ALA A 174 -3.68 -20.24 -11.49
CA ALA A 174 -2.28 -19.87 -11.37
C ALA A 174 -2.08 -18.38 -11.63
N VAL A 175 -0.98 -17.83 -11.13
CA VAL A 175 -0.53 -16.47 -11.45
C VAL A 175 0.75 -16.58 -12.27
N LEU A 176 0.73 -15.99 -13.46
CA LEU A 176 1.84 -15.88 -14.40
C LEU A 176 2.36 -14.45 -14.32
N TRP A 177 3.43 -14.25 -13.55
CA TRP A 177 3.96 -12.93 -13.23
C TRP A 177 5.14 -12.60 -14.15
N LEU A 178 4.87 -11.90 -15.26
CA LEU A 178 5.92 -11.44 -16.16
C LEU A 178 6.60 -10.22 -15.57
N THR A 179 7.93 -10.30 -15.41
CA THR A 179 8.80 -9.21 -14.94
C THR A 179 9.92 -8.97 -15.94
N GLY A 180 10.36 -7.72 -16.10
CA GLY A 180 11.36 -7.35 -17.10
C GLY A 180 11.36 -5.86 -17.40
N LEU A 181 12.41 -5.39 -18.09
CA LEU A 181 12.54 -3.99 -18.51
C LEU A 181 11.37 -3.52 -19.40
N SER A 182 11.15 -2.20 -19.46
CA SER A 182 10.25 -1.64 -20.47
C SER A 182 10.77 -2.00 -21.87
N GLY A 183 9.89 -2.29 -22.83
CA GLY A 183 10.32 -2.73 -24.18
C GLY A 183 10.85 -4.16 -24.29
N ALA A 184 10.95 -4.92 -23.18
CA ALA A 184 11.38 -6.33 -23.21
C ALA A 184 10.36 -7.30 -23.85
N GLY A 185 9.13 -6.86 -24.12
CA GLY A 185 8.11 -7.69 -24.80
C GLY A 185 7.10 -8.41 -23.89
N LYS A 186 7.02 -8.04 -22.60
CA LYS A 186 6.07 -8.61 -21.62
C LYS A 186 4.63 -8.63 -22.13
N SER A 187 4.07 -7.46 -22.49
CA SER A 187 2.67 -7.35 -22.92
C SER A 187 2.41 -8.08 -24.24
N THR A 188 3.37 -8.06 -25.18
CA THR A 188 3.29 -8.82 -26.44
C THR A 188 3.17 -10.33 -26.19
N ILE A 189 4.05 -10.88 -25.35
CA ILE A 189 4.02 -12.31 -25.00
C ILE A 189 2.75 -12.66 -24.22
N ALA A 190 2.36 -11.82 -23.26
CA ALA A 190 1.16 -12.03 -22.46
C ALA A 190 -0.13 -12.06 -23.29
N MET A 191 -0.28 -11.14 -24.26
CA MET A 191 -1.45 -11.11 -25.15
C MET A 191 -1.51 -12.35 -26.06
N ALA A 192 -0.36 -12.79 -26.60
CA ALA A 192 -0.29 -14.00 -27.40
C ALA A 192 -0.58 -15.28 -26.58
N LEU A 193 -0.07 -15.32 -25.35
CA LEU A 193 -0.34 -16.39 -24.39
C LEU A 193 -1.82 -16.44 -23.99
N GLU A 194 -2.41 -15.29 -23.65
CA GLU A 194 -3.82 -15.16 -23.29
C GLU A 194 -4.72 -15.70 -24.40
N LYS A 195 -4.47 -15.28 -25.65
CA LYS A 195 -5.20 -15.77 -26.83
C LYS A 195 -5.12 -17.30 -26.95
N THR A 196 -3.94 -17.86 -26.74
CA THR A 196 -3.70 -19.31 -26.81
C THR A 196 -4.47 -20.06 -25.70
N LEU A 197 -4.41 -19.56 -24.46
CA LEU A 197 -5.10 -20.14 -23.31
C LEU A 197 -6.63 -20.04 -23.47
N PHE A 198 -7.12 -18.91 -23.95
CA PHE A 198 -8.55 -18.70 -24.21
C PHE A 198 -9.09 -19.68 -25.26
N GLN A 199 -8.34 -19.92 -26.34
CA GLN A 199 -8.70 -20.92 -27.35
C GLN A 199 -8.75 -22.36 -26.82
N LEU A 200 -8.01 -22.65 -25.74
CA LEU A 200 -8.05 -23.93 -25.02
C LEU A 200 -9.18 -23.99 -23.98
N GLY A 201 -10.07 -22.99 -23.93
CA GLY A 201 -11.18 -22.92 -22.98
C GLY A 201 -10.76 -22.59 -21.54
N CYS A 202 -9.53 -22.08 -21.33
CA CYS A 202 -9.08 -21.65 -20.02
C CYS A 202 -9.69 -20.29 -19.65
N GLN A 203 -9.99 -20.10 -18.37
CA GLN A 203 -10.42 -18.82 -17.82
C GLN A 203 -9.18 -17.97 -17.54
N THR A 204 -9.03 -16.86 -18.27
CA THR A 204 -7.87 -15.97 -18.17
C THR A 204 -8.24 -14.60 -17.62
N MET A 205 -7.27 -13.93 -17.01
CA MET A 205 -7.37 -12.51 -16.67
C MET A 205 -6.02 -11.84 -16.86
N LEU A 206 -5.91 -10.95 -17.85
CA LEU A 206 -4.73 -10.12 -18.07
C LEU A 206 -4.77 -8.85 -17.21
N LEU A 207 -3.73 -8.63 -16.41
CA LEU A 207 -3.52 -7.45 -15.58
C LEU A 207 -2.28 -6.71 -16.06
N ASP A 208 -2.48 -5.53 -16.65
CA ASP A 208 -1.41 -4.67 -17.15
C ASP A 208 -1.21 -3.43 -16.28
N GLY A 209 0.06 -3.04 -16.10
CA GLY A 209 0.45 -1.89 -15.27
C GLY A 209 -0.18 -0.58 -15.72
N ASP A 210 -0.28 -0.35 -17.02
CA ASP A 210 -0.83 0.89 -17.56
C ASP A 210 -2.35 0.90 -17.38
N GLN A 211 -3.01 -0.26 -17.55
CA GLN A 211 -4.46 -0.39 -17.31
C GLN A 211 -4.83 -0.17 -15.84
N LEU A 212 -4.07 -0.73 -14.89
CA LEU A 212 -4.31 -0.49 -13.47
C LEU A 212 -4.13 1.00 -13.12
N ARG A 213 -3.14 1.67 -13.72
CA ARG A 213 -2.88 3.10 -13.51
C ARG A 213 -3.95 4.02 -14.10
N HIS A 214 -4.79 3.54 -15.01
CA HIS A 214 -5.98 4.29 -15.44
C HIS A 214 -7.15 4.22 -14.45
N GLY A 215 -7.13 3.29 -13.49
CA GLY A 215 -8.23 3.05 -12.55
C GLY A 215 -7.75 2.81 -11.13
N LEU A 216 -7.58 1.53 -10.76
CA LEU A 216 -7.26 1.10 -9.38
C LEU A 216 -6.05 1.82 -8.76
N CYS A 217 -5.08 2.20 -9.59
CA CYS A 217 -3.82 2.84 -9.19
C CYS A 217 -3.68 4.27 -9.76
N ALA A 218 -4.79 4.93 -10.11
CA ALA A 218 -4.76 6.28 -10.69
C ALA A 218 -4.27 7.37 -9.72
N ASP A 219 -4.32 7.10 -8.42
CA ASP A 219 -3.78 7.94 -7.34
C ASP A 219 -2.25 7.81 -7.18
N LEU A 220 -1.62 6.84 -7.84
CA LEU A 220 -0.20 6.52 -7.64
C LEU A 220 0.68 7.15 -8.73
N GLY A 221 1.71 7.88 -8.29
CA GLY A 221 2.78 8.36 -9.15
C GLY A 221 3.80 7.28 -9.53
N PHE A 222 5.02 7.71 -9.84
CA PHE A 222 6.14 6.84 -10.23
C PHE A 222 7.31 6.84 -9.24
N SER A 223 7.10 7.38 -8.04
CA SER A 223 8.10 7.29 -6.96
C SER A 223 8.36 5.84 -6.54
N GLY A 224 9.46 5.57 -5.83
CA GLY A 224 9.75 4.23 -5.32
C GLY A 224 8.61 3.67 -4.43
N LYS A 225 8.02 4.52 -3.57
CA LYS A 225 6.88 4.14 -2.72
C LYS A 225 5.61 3.88 -3.53
N ASP A 226 5.31 4.72 -4.52
CA ASP A 226 4.13 4.51 -5.38
C ASP A 226 4.26 3.26 -6.23
N ARG A 227 5.48 2.90 -6.63
CA ARG A 227 5.75 1.64 -7.33
C ARG A 227 5.54 0.43 -6.43
N GLU A 228 6.06 0.47 -5.21
CA GLU A 228 5.84 -0.57 -4.20
C GLU A 228 4.34 -0.77 -3.96
N GLU A 229 3.59 0.33 -3.72
CA GLU A 229 2.15 0.28 -3.51
C GLU A 229 1.38 -0.21 -4.74
N ASN A 230 1.79 0.21 -5.95
CA ASN A 230 1.20 -0.26 -7.19
C ASN A 230 1.36 -1.78 -7.36
N ILE A 231 2.56 -2.32 -7.08
CA ILE A 231 2.79 -3.77 -7.13
C ILE A 231 2.02 -4.48 -6.03
N ARG A 232 1.93 -3.91 -4.82
CA ARG A 232 1.13 -4.48 -3.73
C ARG A 232 -0.35 -4.58 -4.10
N ARG A 233 -0.95 -3.53 -4.68
CA ARG A 233 -2.35 -3.54 -5.15
C ARG A 233 -2.57 -4.55 -6.27
N ALA A 234 -1.68 -4.55 -7.26
CA ALA A 234 -1.70 -5.50 -8.36
C ALA A 234 -1.64 -6.96 -7.88
N ALA A 235 -0.77 -7.26 -6.91
CA ALA A 235 -0.63 -8.58 -6.34
C ALA A 235 -1.90 -9.03 -5.59
N GLN A 236 -2.53 -8.13 -4.83
CA GLN A 236 -3.82 -8.42 -4.19
C GLN A 236 -4.94 -8.65 -5.22
N MET A 237 -4.99 -7.86 -6.29
CA MET A 237 -5.94 -8.08 -7.38
C MET A 237 -5.70 -9.45 -8.07
N ALA A 238 -4.44 -9.79 -8.35
CA ALA A 238 -4.08 -11.08 -8.90
C ALA A 238 -4.52 -12.24 -7.99
N ARG A 239 -4.35 -12.09 -6.67
CA ARG A 239 -4.85 -13.06 -5.69
C ARG A 239 -6.37 -13.23 -5.76
N LEU A 240 -7.15 -12.17 -5.90
CA LEU A 240 -8.61 -12.27 -6.00
C LEU A 240 -9.04 -13.06 -7.25
N PHE A 241 -8.39 -12.84 -8.40
CA PHE A 241 -8.65 -13.60 -9.62
C PHE A 241 -8.16 -15.06 -9.55
N PHE A 242 -7.05 -15.28 -8.86
CA PHE A 242 -6.57 -16.61 -8.55
C PHE A 242 -7.57 -17.39 -7.69
N GLU A 243 -8.11 -16.80 -6.63
CA GLU A 243 -9.14 -17.44 -5.80
C GLU A 243 -10.47 -17.66 -6.55
N SER A 244 -10.75 -16.86 -7.58
CA SER A 244 -11.89 -17.09 -8.47
C SER A 244 -11.64 -18.11 -9.59
N GLY A 245 -10.48 -18.77 -9.60
CA GLY A 245 -10.20 -19.91 -10.48
C GLY A 245 -9.50 -19.59 -11.80
N HIS A 246 -8.96 -18.38 -11.97
CA HIS A 246 -8.37 -17.92 -13.26
C HIS A 246 -6.88 -18.24 -13.40
N LEU A 247 -6.42 -18.28 -14.65
CA LEU A 247 -5.02 -18.04 -15.02
C LEU A 247 -4.81 -16.54 -15.13
N VAL A 248 -4.20 -15.95 -14.11
CA VAL A 248 -3.94 -14.51 -14.06
C VAL A 248 -2.60 -14.23 -14.71
N ILE A 249 -2.58 -13.38 -15.73
CA ILE A 249 -1.38 -13.00 -16.47
C ILE A 249 -1.05 -11.56 -16.09
N CYS A 250 0.13 -11.32 -15.52
CA CYS A 250 0.52 -10.01 -15.00
C CYS A 250 1.72 -9.46 -15.78
N THR A 251 1.64 -8.24 -16.29
CA THR A 251 2.69 -7.62 -17.14
C THR A 251 3.36 -6.41 -16.50
N PHE A 252 3.77 -6.54 -15.24
CA PHE A 252 4.41 -5.44 -14.51
C PHE A 252 5.92 -5.38 -14.76
N ILE A 253 6.51 -4.18 -14.65
CA ILE A 253 7.98 -4.09 -14.61
C ILE A 253 8.50 -4.74 -13.32
N SER A 254 7.82 -4.50 -12.18
CA SER A 254 8.15 -5.04 -10.85
C SER A 254 9.66 -5.11 -10.57
N PRO A 255 10.37 -3.96 -10.58
CA PRO A 255 11.82 -3.93 -10.65
C PRO A 255 12.53 -4.44 -9.39
N PHE A 256 11.85 -4.46 -8.24
CA PHE A 256 12.45 -4.84 -6.97
C PHE A 256 12.09 -6.29 -6.59
N ALA A 257 13.09 -7.08 -6.22
CA ALA A 257 12.93 -8.48 -5.83
C ALA A 257 12.05 -8.65 -4.60
N LYS A 258 12.15 -7.72 -3.63
CA LYS A 258 11.27 -7.62 -2.46
C LYS A 258 9.78 -7.66 -2.84
N ASP A 259 9.38 -6.86 -3.81
CA ASP A 259 7.97 -6.70 -4.16
C ASP A 259 7.44 -7.92 -4.91
N ARG A 260 8.28 -8.54 -5.75
CA ARG A 260 7.97 -9.81 -6.42
C ARG A 260 7.85 -10.95 -5.41
N ALA A 261 8.75 -11.02 -4.44
CA ALA A 261 8.69 -12.01 -3.34
C ALA A 261 7.43 -11.83 -2.49
N ALA A 262 7.05 -10.58 -2.20
CA ALA A 262 5.80 -10.28 -1.50
C ALA A 262 4.58 -10.73 -2.31
N ALA A 263 4.54 -10.47 -3.63
CA ALA A 263 3.47 -10.94 -4.51
C ALA A 263 3.38 -12.47 -4.56
N ARG A 264 4.53 -13.14 -4.70
CA ARG A 264 4.65 -14.60 -4.66
C ARG A 264 4.10 -15.20 -3.37
N SER A 265 4.37 -14.57 -2.22
CA SER A 265 3.92 -15.06 -0.91
C SER A 265 2.38 -15.09 -0.74
N LEU A 266 1.64 -14.36 -1.58
CA LEU A 266 0.17 -14.35 -1.56
C LEU A 266 -0.45 -15.61 -2.15
N ILE A 267 0.33 -16.36 -2.92
CA ILE A 267 -0.14 -17.45 -3.77
C ILE A 267 0.51 -18.75 -3.28
N PRO A 268 -0.23 -19.87 -3.20
CA PRO A 268 0.35 -21.15 -2.79
C PRO A 268 1.53 -21.59 -3.68
N ALA A 269 2.48 -22.30 -3.09
CA ALA A 269 3.63 -22.85 -3.82
C ALA A 269 3.18 -23.70 -5.03
N GLY A 270 3.92 -23.60 -6.14
CA GLY A 270 3.57 -24.25 -7.41
C GLY A 270 2.40 -23.62 -8.17
N ARG A 271 1.88 -22.48 -7.71
CA ARG A 271 0.81 -21.73 -8.38
C ARG A 271 1.20 -20.32 -8.81
N PHE A 272 2.39 -19.88 -8.45
CA PHE A 272 2.98 -18.61 -8.88
C PHE A 272 4.19 -18.90 -9.75
N PHE A 273 4.16 -18.42 -10.98
CA PHE A 273 5.25 -18.55 -11.94
C PHE A 273 5.81 -17.16 -12.20
N GLU A 274 7.00 -16.88 -11.68
CA GLU A 274 7.77 -15.70 -12.05
C GLU A 274 8.43 -15.95 -13.40
N ILE A 275 8.00 -15.17 -14.39
CA ILE A 275 8.45 -15.27 -15.77
C ILE A 275 9.37 -14.08 -16.01
N TYR A 276 10.67 -14.32 -15.98
CA TYR A 276 11.64 -13.29 -16.29
C TYR A 276 11.75 -13.11 -17.80
N VAL A 277 11.26 -11.98 -18.30
CA VAL A 277 11.41 -11.55 -19.69
C VAL A 277 12.70 -10.75 -19.80
N SER A 278 13.80 -11.48 -20.00
CA SER A 278 15.13 -10.93 -20.18
C SER A 278 15.28 -10.36 -21.59
N CYS A 279 15.84 -9.17 -21.65
CA CYS A 279 16.15 -8.44 -22.88
C CYS A 279 17.27 -7.47 -22.55
N ASP A 280 18.28 -7.40 -23.39
CA ASP A 280 19.35 -6.42 -23.25
C ASP A 280 18.78 -4.98 -23.23
N LEU A 281 19.34 -4.12 -22.38
CA LEU A 281 18.85 -2.76 -22.19
C LEU A 281 18.93 -1.93 -23.49
N ASP A 282 19.98 -2.12 -24.30
CA ASP A 282 20.14 -1.37 -25.55
C ASP A 282 19.20 -1.89 -26.64
N VAL A 283 18.81 -3.17 -26.58
CA VAL A 283 17.71 -3.71 -27.39
C VAL A 283 16.38 -3.09 -26.96
N CYS A 284 16.11 -2.99 -25.66
CA CYS A 284 14.91 -2.34 -25.12
C CYS A 284 14.81 -0.86 -25.56
N LYS A 285 15.91 -0.10 -25.43
CA LYS A 285 16.00 1.30 -25.88
C LYS A 285 15.80 1.44 -27.40
N ARG A 286 16.29 0.49 -28.19
CA ARG A 286 16.10 0.50 -29.65
C ARG A 286 14.65 0.20 -30.05
N ARG A 287 13.97 -0.69 -29.31
CA ARG A 287 12.56 -1.03 -29.56
C ARG A 287 11.62 0.13 -29.21
N ASP A 288 11.86 0.78 -28.07
CA ASP A 288 11.12 1.89 -27.45
C ASP A 288 9.73 2.21 -28.06
N PRO A 289 8.77 1.27 -28.01
CA PRO A 289 7.52 1.37 -28.77
C PRO A 289 6.64 2.55 -28.34
N ASN A 290 6.85 3.03 -27.11
CA ASN A 290 6.10 4.12 -26.49
C ASN A 290 6.93 5.42 -26.38
N GLY A 291 8.16 5.46 -26.90
CA GLY A 291 9.06 6.61 -26.81
C GLY A 291 9.45 6.98 -25.37
N LEU A 292 9.42 6.04 -24.44
CA LEU A 292 9.64 6.29 -23.01
C LEU A 292 11.13 6.35 -22.67
N TYR A 293 11.98 5.56 -23.33
CA TYR A 293 13.42 5.62 -23.13
C TYR A 293 13.98 6.95 -23.63
N GLU A 294 13.53 7.41 -24.81
CA GLU A 294 13.96 8.70 -25.35
C GLU A 294 13.61 9.87 -24.40
N LYS A 295 12.38 9.89 -23.90
CA LYS A 295 11.92 10.90 -22.92
C LYS A 295 12.68 10.82 -21.60
N ALA A 296 12.97 9.61 -21.11
CA ALA A 296 13.76 9.42 -19.89
C ALA A 296 15.20 9.93 -20.05
N ILE A 297 15.83 9.67 -21.20
CA ILE A 297 17.20 10.15 -21.50
C ILE A 297 17.24 11.68 -21.59
N ARG A 298 16.18 12.31 -22.10
CA ARG A 298 16.01 13.78 -22.12
C ARG A 298 15.69 14.40 -20.76
N GLY A 299 15.48 13.59 -19.72
CA GLY A 299 15.13 14.05 -18.39
C GLY A 299 13.65 14.44 -18.21
N GLU A 300 12.79 14.14 -19.19
CA GLU A 300 11.35 14.42 -19.12
C GLU A 300 10.61 13.40 -18.22
N ILE A 301 11.19 12.22 -18.03
CA ILE A 301 10.68 11.17 -17.15
C ILE A 301 11.72 10.83 -16.09
N GLU A 302 11.47 11.24 -14.87
CA GLU A 302 12.32 10.91 -13.73
C GLU A 302 12.13 9.46 -13.26
N ASN A 303 13.16 8.92 -12.62
CA ASN A 303 13.17 7.58 -12.01
C ASN A 303 12.86 6.42 -12.97
N PHE A 304 13.10 6.54 -14.28
CA PHE A 304 12.76 5.51 -15.24
C PHE A 304 13.63 4.25 -15.07
N THR A 305 12.99 3.08 -15.02
CA THR A 305 13.67 1.79 -14.78
C THR A 305 14.64 1.44 -15.90
N GLY A 306 15.89 1.15 -15.55
CA GLY A 306 16.97 0.86 -16.50
C GLY A 306 17.69 2.11 -17.03
N VAL A 307 17.30 3.31 -16.61
CA VAL A 307 18.01 4.57 -16.92
C VAL A 307 18.41 5.28 -15.62
N SER A 308 17.42 5.72 -14.84
CA SER A 308 17.62 6.47 -13.59
C SER A 308 17.09 5.74 -12.33
N SER A 309 16.53 4.54 -12.50
CA SER A 309 16.13 3.62 -11.42
C SER A 309 16.64 2.21 -11.72
N PRO A 310 17.07 1.43 -10.71
CA PRO A 310 17.57 0.07 -10.92
C PRO A 310 16.47 -0.92 -11.31
N TYR A 311 16.89 -2.05 -11.88
CA TYR A 311 16.10 -3.25 -12.08
C TYR A 311 16.87 -4.44 -11.50
N GLU A 312 16.28 -5.13 -10.53
CA GLU A 312 16.86 -6.31 -9.90
C GLU A 312 16.35 -7.55 -10.64
N ALA A 313 17.20 -8.15 -11.47
CA ALA A 313 16.85 -9.36 -12.21
C ALA A 313 16.52 -10.51 -11.25
N PRO A 314 15.50 -11.34 -11.54
CA PRO A 314 15.21 -12.52 -10.73
C PRO A 314 16.36 -13.53 -10.78
N ASP A 315 16.83 -13.97 -9.61
CA ASP A 315 17.91 -14.98 -9.52
C ASP A 315 17.42 -16.38 -9.91
N ASN A 316 16.20 -16.74 -9.51
CA ASN A 316 15.61 -18.07 -9.72
C ASN A 316 14.15 -17.97 -10.19
N PRO A 317 13.89 -17.42 -11.40
CA PRO A 317 12.53 -17.41 -11.95
C PRO A 317 12.11 -18.84 -12.35
N GLU A 318 10.81 -19.17 -12.27
CA GLU A 318 10.31 -20.43 -12.80
C GLU A 318 10.49 -20.54 -14.32
N ILE A 319 10.43 -19.40 -15.02
CA ILE A 319 10.59 -19.33 -16.47
C ILE A 319 11.50 -18.17 -16.84
N LEU A 320 12.57 -18.44 -17.57
CA LEU A 320 13.43 -17.44 -18.19
C LEU A 320 13.16 -17.39 -19.69
N LEU A 321 12.81 -16.20 -20.19
CA LEU A 321 12.60 -15.91 -21.61
C LEU A 321 13.65 -14.91 -22.06
N ASN A 322 14.44 -15.26 -23.07
CA ASN A 322 15.41 -14.37 -23.68
C ASN A 322 14.86 -13.83 -25.01
N THR A 323 14.23 -12.66 -24.93
CA THR A 323 13.53 -12.04 -26.07
C THR A 323 14.45 -11.33 -27.06
N ASP A 324 15.77 -11.34 -26.82
CA ASP A 324 16.75 -10.86 -27.79
C ASP A 324 16.90 -11.85 -28.95
N VAL A 325 16.68 -13.14 -28.67
CA VAL A 325 16.92 -14.25 -29.62
C VAL A 325 15.71 -15.17 -29.79
N GLN A 326 14.73 -15.13 -28.90
CA GLN A 326 13.50 -15.92 -28.99
C GLN A 326 12.38 -15.13 -29.68
N SER A 327 11.62 -15.81 -30.53
CA SER A 327 10.37 -15.28 -31.07
C SER A 327 9.27 -15.23 -29.99
N VAL A 328 8.19 -14.51 -30.27
CA VAL A 328 7.00 -14.49 -29.38
C VAL A 328 6.38 -15.89 -29.32
N GLU A 329 6.33 -16.59 -30.46
CA GLU A 329 5.79 -17.93 -30.60
C GLU A 329 6.58 -18.94 -29.76
N ASP A 330 7.92 -18.89 -29.80
CA ASP A 330 8.79 -19.75 -29.00
C ASP A 330 8.63 -19.46 -27.50
N SER A 331 8.51 -18.17 -27.15
CA SER A 331 8.30 -17.73 -25.77
C SER A 331 6.97 -18.26 -25.21
N VAL A 332 5.89 -18.15 -25.98
CA VAL A 332 4.57 -18.69 -25.62
C VAL A 332 4.62 -20.21 -25.53
N ALA A 333 5.29 -20.89 -26.46
CA ALA A 333 5.45 -22.35 -26.43
C ALA A 333 6.20 -22.82 -25.17
N CYS A 334 7.24 -22.10 -24.74
CA CYS A 334 7.97 -22.36 -23.51
C CYS A 334 7.04 -22.32 -22.28
N ILE A 335 6.27 -21.24 -22.13
CA ILE A 335 5.30 -21.10 -21.04
C ILE A 335 4.25 -22.22 -21.10
N MET A 336 3.66 -22.45 -22.28
CA MET A 336 2.61 -23.45 -22.46
C MET A 336 3.07 -24.87 -22.15
N ASN A 337 4.35 -25.20 -22.40
CA ASN A 337 4.90 -26.51 -22.06
C ASN A 337 4.89 -26.78 -20.56
N ILE A 338 5.16 -25.77 -19.73
CA ILE A 338 5.10 -25.87 -18.27
C ILE A 338 3.64 -25.94 -17.82
N LEU A 339 2.78 -25.05 -18.33
CA LEU A 339 1.36 -25.04 -17.96
C LEU A 339 0.64 -26.33 -18.30
N LYS A 340 0.94 -26.96 -19.43
CA LYS A 340 0.36 -28.27 -19.82
C LYS A 340 0.79 -29.41 -18.91
N ARG A 341 1.93 -29.30 -18.22
CA ARG A 341 2.41 -30.32 -17.29
C ARG A 341 1.81 -30.13 -15.89
N GLU A 342 1.67 -28.88 -15.45
CA GLU A 342 1.40 -28.59 -14.04
C GLU A 342 -0.01 -28.07 -13.76
N ILE A 343 -0.63 -27.40 -14.73
CA ILE A 343 -1.81 -26.55 -14.50
C ILE A 343 -3.01 -26.98 -15.34
N ILE A 344 -2.83 -27.20 -16.63
CA ILE A 344 -3.89 -27.54 -17.59
C ILE A 344 -4.12 -29.05 -17.55
N LYS A 345 -5.38 -29.46 -17.38
CA LYS A 345 -5.78 -30.88 -17.39
C LYS A 345 -5.98 -31.30 -18.85
N ARG A 346 -5.49 -32.49 -19.21
CA ARG A 346 -5.75 -33.10 -20.52
C ARG A 346 -7.19 -33.58 -20.63
#